data_AF-F8GM16-F1
#
_entry.id   AF-F8GM16-F1
#
_cell.length_a   1.000
_cell.length_b   1.000
_cell.length_c   1.000
_cell.angle_alpha   90.00
_cell.angle_beta   90.00
_cell.angle_gamma   90.00
#
_symmetry.space_group_name_H-M   'P 1'
#
loop_
_entity.id
_entity.type
_entity.pdbx_description
1 polymer ?
#
loop_
_entity_poly.entity_id
_entity_poly.type
_entity_poly.pdbx_seq_one_letter_code
_entity_poly.pdbx_strand_id
1 'polypeptide(L)'
;MRSISRLALLISMLFLFSSQAQADESITTDVYFSRAGMKILSGVANVTTGWMELPKNISIWNQKNNNMLSDFTEGVLWGIVHTAGRTASGAVDLATFWLPTFPTPSPVFVWDDFSKESDYYGFRMGR
;
A
#
# COMPACT_ATOMS: atom_id res chain seq x y z
N MET A 1 28.04 -38.84 36.66
CA MET A 1 28.52 -37.95 35.58
C MET A 1 28.14 -38.45 34.19
N ARG A 2 28.39 -39.72 33.83
CA ARG A 2 28.03 -40.30 32.50
C ARG A 2 26.54 -40.22 32.11
N SER A 3 25.62 -40.34 33.07
CA SER A 3 24.18 -40.31 32.78
C SER A 3 23.66 -38.87 32.55
N ILE A 4 24.24 -37.90 33.25
CA ILE A 4 23.92 -36.46 33.11
C ILE A 4 24.42 -35.94 31.76
N SER A 5 25.62 -36.34 31.33
CA SER A 5 26.15 -35.95 30.02
C SER A 5 25.35 -36.53 28.85
N ARG A 6 24.79 -37.74 29.00
CA ARG A 6 23.89 -38.36 28.00
C ARG A 6 22.54 -37.65 27.92
N LEU A 7 21.98 -37.28 29.07
CA LEU A 7 20.73 -36.50 29.14
C LEU A 7 20.90 -35.11 28.52
N ALA A 8 22.01 -34.43 28.81
CA ALA A 8 22.33 -33.13 28.22
C ALA A 8 22.50 -33.21 26.69
N LEU A 9 23.14 -34.28 26.19
CA LEU A 9 23.26 -34.53 24.75
C LEU A 9 21.90 -34.75 24.07
N LEU A 10 21.01 -35.53 24.69
CA LEU A 10 19.66 -35.77 24.15
C LEU A 10 18.82 -34.49 24.11
N ILE A 11 18.89 -33.67 25.17
CA ILE A 11 18.20 -32.38 25.23
C ILE A 11 18.75 -31.41 24.17
N SER A 12 20.07 -31.36 24.00
CA SER A 12 20.70 -30.54 22.95
C SER A 12 20.29 -30.97 21.54
N MET A 13 20.06 -32.27 21.31
CA MET A 13 19.61 -32.78 20.02
C MET A 13 18.18 -32.35 19.69
N LEU A 14 17.30 -32.24 20.69
CA LEU A 14 15.92 -31.78 20.52
C LEU A 14 15.85 -30.31 20.08
N PHE A 15 16.80 -29.47 20.50
CA PHE A 15 16.90 -28.07 20.04
C PHE A 15 17.39 -27.92 18.60
N LEU A 16 18.11 -28.91 18.06
CA LEU A 16 18.57 -28.89 16.66
C LEU A 16 17.46 -29.28 15.67
N PHE A 17 16.39 -29.93 16.14
CA PHE A 17 15.21 -30.28 15.36
C PHE A 17 14.02 -29.33 15.62
N SER A 18 14.23 -28.19 16.29
CA SER A 18 13.17 -27.18 16.40
C SER A 18 12.77 -26.73 14.99
N SER A 19 11.47 -26.77 14.72
CA SER A 19 10.85 -26.50 13.41
C SER A 19 11.54 -25.34 12.67
N GLN A 20 12.37 -25.66 11.67
CA GLN A 20 12.95 -24.64 10.81
C GLN A 20 11.82 -24.13 9.91
N ALA A 21 11.39 -22.89 10.13
CA ALA A 21 10.48 -22.21 9.22
C ALA A 21 11.19 -22.05 7.87
N GLN A 22 10.89 -22.94 6.93
CA GLN A 22 11.31 -22.83 5.54
C GLN A 22 10.40 -21.80 4.89
N ALA A 23 10.87 -20.56 4.74
CA ALA A 23 10.22 -19.61 3.86
C ALA A 23 10.49 -20.05 2.42
N ASP A 24 9.45 -20.39 1.67
CA ASP A 24 9.56 -20.74 0.25
C ASP A 24 10.05 -19.50 -0.52
N GLU A 25 11.30 -19.55 -0.98
CA GLU A 25 11.98 -18.44 -1.67
C GLU A 25 11.22 -18.02 -2.93
N SER A 26 10.53 -18.97 -3.59
CA SER A 26 9.70 -18.69 -4.77
C SER A 26 8.52 -17.78 -4.42
N ILE A 27 7.80 -18.10 -3.35
CA ILE A 27 6.68 -17.28 -2.83
C ILE A 27 7.19 -15.88 -2.46
N THR A 28 8.36 -15.77 -1.83
CA THR A 28 8.91 -14.45 -1.46
C THR A 28 9.33 -13.62 -2.67
N THR A 29 9.85 -14.26 -3.71
CA THR A 29 10.30 -13.62 -4.96
C THR A 29 9.11 -13.14 -5.77
N ASP A 30 8.09 -13.98 -5.96
CA ASP A 30 6.87 -13.62 -6.68
C ASP A 30 6.11 -12.50 -5.98
N VAL A 31 6.01 -12.56 -4.65
CA VAL A 31 5.39 -11.49 -3.84
C VAL A 31 6.19 -10.19 -3.95
N TYR A 32 7.52 -10.25 -3.93
CA TYR A 32 8.37 -9.08 -4.11
C TYR A 32 8.14 -8.44 -5.48
N PHE A 33 8.26 -9.21 -6.56
CA PHE A 33 8.08 -8.70 -7.93
C PHE A 33 6.67 -8.19 -8.16
N SER A 34 5.65 -8.87 -7.64
CA SER A 34 4.27 -8.41 -7.70
C SER A 34 4.08 -7.06 -7.00
N ARG A 35 4.63 -6.89 -5.79
CA ARG A 35 4.51 -5.63 -5.03
C ARG A 35 5.29 -4.49 -5.66
N ALA A 36 6.56 -4.72 -5.99
CA ALA A 36 7.42 -3.73 -6.63
C ALA A 36 6.86 -3.32 -8.00
N GLY A 37 6.42 -4.31 -8.79
CA GLY A 37 5.75 -4.10 -10.08
C GLY A 37 4.44 -3.32 -9.93
N MET A 38 3.63 -3.62 -8.92
CA MET A 38 2.41 -2.87 -8.68
C MET A 38 2.71 -1.42 -8.29
N LYS A 39 3.73 -1.21 -7.45
CA LYS A 39 4.11 0.09 -6.92
C LYS A 39 4.69 1.02 -7.99
N ILE A 40 5.51 0.49 -8.92
CA ILE A 40 5.98 1.29 -10.06
C ILE A 40 4.83 1.66 -11.01
N LEU A 41 3.96 0.71 -11.35
CA LEU A 41 2.83 0.94 -12.26
C LEU A 41 1.85 1.97 -11.67
N SER A 42 1.46 1.78 -10.40
CA SER A 42 0.61 2.73 -9.70
C SER A 42 1.29 4.08 -9.49
N GLY A 43 2.59 4.12 -9.21
CA GLY A 43 3.36 5.37 -9.10
C GLY A 43 3.31 6.19 -10.38
N VAL A 44 3.63 5.59 -11.54
CA VAL A 44 3.56 6.25 -12.85
C VAL A 44 2.13 6.70 -13.16
N ALA A 45 1.15 5.83 -12.95
CA ALA A 45 -0.25 6.15 -13.18
C ALA A 45 -0.71 7.34 -12.32
N ASN A 46 -0.45 7.32 -11.01
CA ASN A 46 -0.90 8.36 -10.08
C ASN A 46 -0.20 9.70 -10.29
N VAL A 47 1.07 9.71 -10.71
CA VAL A 47 1.75 10.96 -11.10
C VAL A 47 1.08 11.58 -12.33
N THR A 48 0.80 10.76 -13.35
CA THR A 48 0.27 11.23 -14.65
C THR A 48 -1.22 11.56 -14.61
N THR A 49 -1.97 10.89 -13.74
CA THR A 49 -3.45 10.97 -13.69
C THR A 49 -4.00 11.52 -12.39
N GLY A 50 -3.14 11.95 -11.45
CA GLY A 50 -3.57 12.51 -10.16
C GLY A 50 -4.54 13.69 -10.29
N TRP A 51 -4.50 14.44 -11.40
CA TRP A 51 -5.45 15.52 -11.71
C TRP A 51 -6.91 15.07 -11.80
N MET A 52 -7.17 13.78 -12.06
CA MET A 52 -8.52 13.21 -12.09
C MET A 52 -9.18 13.20 -10.70
N GLU A 53 -8.41 13.39 -9.62
CA GLU A 53 -8.97 13.58 -8.28
C GLU A 53 -9.84 14.84 -8.16
N LEU A 54 -9.55 15.88 -8.94
CA LEU A 54 -10.30 17.12 -8.89
C LEU A 54 -11.76 16.95 -9.36
N PRO A 55 -12.04 16.49 -10.60
CA PRO A 55 -13.42 16.26 -11.03
C PRO A 55 -14.12 15.17 -10.19
N LYS A 56 -13.37 14.17 -9.69
CA LYS A 56 -13.93 13.15 -8.80
C LYS A 56 -14.48 13.75 -7.50
N ASN A 57 -13.69 14.54 -6.80
CA ASN A 57 -14.11 15.13 -5.52
C ASN A 57 -15.27 16.11 -5.69
N ILE A 58 -15.29 16.89 -6.78
CA ILE A 58 -16.45 17.74 -7.11
C ILE A 58 -17.74 16.90 -7.21
N SER A 59 -17.67 15.76 -7.90
CA SER A 59 -18.82 14.85 -8.04
C SER A 59 -19.26 14.26 -6.69
N ILE A 60 -18.33 13.78 -5.87
CA ILE A 60 -18.61 13.20 -4.55
C ILE A 60 -19.28 14.23 -3.63
N TRP A 61 -18.75 15.45 -3.57
CA TRP A 61 -19.29 16.50 -2.71
C TRP A 61 -20.66 17.00 -3.17
N ASN A 62 -20.85 17.18 -4.48
CA ASN A 62 -22.15 17.55 -5.04
C ASN A 62 -23.25 16.50 -4.78
N GLN A 63 -22.88 15.24 -4.52
CA GLN A 63 -23.83 14.18 -4.18
C GLN A 63 -24.09 14.06 -2.66
N LYS A 64 -23.26 14.69 -1.80
CA LYS A 64 -23.42 14.61 -0.34
C LYS A 64 -24.59 15.45 0.18
N ASN A 65 -24.73 16.69 -0.32
CA ASN A 65 -25.74 17.61 0.18
C ASN A 65 -26.56 18.24 -0.96
N ASN A 66 -27.65 18.91 -0.59
CA ASN A 66 -28.53 19.61 -1.54
C ASN A 66 -28.11 21.07 -1.79
N ASN A 67 -26.90 21.49 -1.37
CA ASN A 67 -26.45 22.88 -1.39
C ASN A 67 -25.34 23.09 -2.44
N MET A 68 -25.74 23.07 -3.71
CA MET A 68 -24.85 23.04 -4.88
C MET A 68 -23.67 24.03 -4.88
N LEU A 69 -23.85 25.26 -4.36
CA LEU A 69 -22.76 26.26 -4.32
C LEU A 69 -21.71 25.98 -3.23
N SER A 70 -22.14 25.52 -2.05
CA SER A 70 -21.21 25.18 -0.95
C SER A 70 -20.44 23.92 -1.30
N ASP A 71 -21.17 22.90 -1.78
CA ASP A 71 -20.62 21.58 -2.08
C ASP A 71 -19.61 21.63 -3.24
N PHE A 72 -19.87 22.47 -4.26
CA PHE A 72 -18.91 22.68 -5.35
C PHE A 72 -17.60 23.28 -4.83
N THR A 73 -17.67 24.28 -3.95
CA THR A 73 -16.48 24.94 -3.40
C THR A 73 -15.65 23.98 -2.54
N GLU A 74 -16.33 23.20 -1.68
CA GLU A 74 -15.69 22.17 -0.86
C GLU A 74 -15.08 21.06 -1.73
N GLY A 75 -15.80 20.61 -2.76
CA GLY A 75 -15.32 19.62 -3.72
C GLY A 75 -14.09 20.07 -4.51
N VAL A 76 -14.02 21.34 -4.90
CA VAL A 76 -12.82 21.91 -5.55
C VAL A 76 -11.64 21.95 -4.58
N LEU A 77 -11.84 22.42 -3.35
CA LEU A 77 -10.77 22.51 -2.34
C LEU A 77 -10.20 21.12 -2.02
N TRP A 78 -11.06 20.15 -1.70
CA TRP A 78 -10.64 18.77 -1.48
C TRP A 78 -10.05 18.12 -2.74
N GLY A 79 -10.60 18.43 -3.91
CA GLY A 79 -10.07 17.98 -5.19
C GLY A 79 -8.62 18.41 -5.44
N ILE A 80 -8.26 19.66 -5.09
CA ILE A 80 -6.87 20.15 -5.17
C ILE A 80 -5.98 19.40 -4.19
N VAL A 81 -6.43 19.24 -2.94
CA VAL A 81 -5.67 18.52 -1.89
C VAL A 81 -5.41 17.07 -2.31
N HIS A 82 -6.43 16.35 -2.78
CA HIS A 82 -6.26 14.97 -3.23
C HIS A 82 -5.46 14.87 -4.53
N THR A 83 -5.56 15.84 -5.45
CA THR A 83 -4.70 15.89 -6.64
C THR A 83 -3.23 15.96 -6.23
N ALA A 84 -2.89 16.91 -5.36
CA ALA A 84 -1.52 17.07 -4.86
C ALA A 84 -1.05 15.83 -4.08
N GLY A 85 -1.89 15.33 -3.17
CA GLY A 85 -1.62 14.14 -2.37
C GLY A 85 -1.37 12.90 -3.23
N ARG A 86 -2.19 12.67 -4.25
CA ARG A 86 -2.04 11.51 -5.14
C ARG A 86 -0.84 11.62 -6.07
N THR A 87 -0.58 12.78 -6.65
CA THR A 87 0.60 12.98 -7.48
C THR A 87 1.89 12.85 -6.64
N ALA A 88 1.92 13.44 -5.45
CA ALA A 88 3.08 13.33 -4.55
C ALA A 88 3.31 11.90 -4.05
N SER A 89 2.25 11.20 -3.63
CA SER A 89 2.35 9.79 -3.20
C SER A 89 2.72 8.87 -4.36
N GLY A 90 2.21 9.12 -5.58
CA GLY A 90 2.65 8.42 -6.79
C GLY A 90 4.14 8.63 -7.08
N ALA A 91 4.65 9.85 -6.88
CA ALA A 91 6.08 10.13 -7.02
C ALA A 91 6.92 9.42 -5.95
N VAL A 92 6.44 9.36 -4.71
CA VAL A 92 7.07 8.58 -3.63
C VAL A 92 7.06 7.09 -3.94
N ASP A 93 5.95 6.54 -4.42
CA ASP A 93 5.83 5.14 -4.79
C ASP A 93 6.77 4.79 -5.96
N LEU A 94 6.86 5.66 -6.96
CA LEU A 94 7.81 5.54 -8.07
C LEU A 94 9.26 5.65 -7.60
N ALA A 95 9.57 6.55 -6.67
CA ALA A 95 10.91 6.71 -6.11
C ALA A 95 11.28 5.62 -5.10
N THR A 96 10.32 4.80 -4.65
CA THR A 96 10.55 3.75 -3.64
C THR A 96 10.04 2.39 -4.10
N PHE A 97 9.90 2.19 -5.42
CA PHE A 97 9.27 0.99 -5.98
C PHE A 97 10.02 -0.31 -5.65
N TRP A 98 11.34 -0.22 -5.45
CA TRP A 98 12.19 -1.35 -5.03
C TRP A 98 11.94 -1.80 -3.59
N LEU A 99 11.24 -1.00 -2.79
CA LEU A 99 10.77 -1.41 -1.47
C LEU A 99 9.40 -2.11 -1.63
N PRO A 100 9.27 -3.40 -1.28
CA PRO A 100 8.08 -4.23 -1.54
C PRO A 100 6.94 -3.93 -0.55
N THR A 101 6.54 -2.66 -0.47
CA THR A 101 5.38 -2.19 0.29
C THR A 101 4.15 -2.12 -0.62
N PHE A 102 2.96 -2.00 -0.01
CA PHE A 102 1.77 -1.67 -0.77
C PHE A 102 1.86 -0.23 -1.34
N PRO A 103 1.14 0.06 -2.45
CA PRO A 103 0.96 1.42 -2.95
C PRO A 103 0.38 2.33 -1.87
N THR A 104 0.80 3.59 -1.89
CA THR A 104 0.43 4.58 -0.88
C THR A 104 -1.05 5.00 -1.00
N PRO A 105 -1.59 5.30 -2.19
CA PRO A 105 -3.02 5.66 -2.34
C PRO A 105 -3.96 4.47 -2.16
N SER A 106 -5.12 4.73 -1.54
CA SER A 106 -6.29 3.84 -1.55
C SER A 106 -7.53 4.63 -1.99
N PRO A 107 -8.20 4.24 -3.09
CA PRO A 107 -7.86 3.14 -4.01
C PRO A 107 -6.55 3.38 -4.77
N VAL A 108 -5.97 2.29 -5.33
CA VAL A 108 -4.61 2.26 -5.90
C VAL A 108 -4.52 3.18 -7.12
N PHE A 109 -5.51 3.14 -7.99
CA PHE A 109 -5.66 4.07 -9.11
C PHE A 109 -6.83 5.02 -8.88
N VAL A 110 -6.81 6.20 -9.51
CA VAL A 110 -7.92 7.19 -9.40
C VAL A 110 -9.25 6.61 -9.86
N TRP A 111 -9.22 5.80 -10.92
CA TRP A 111 -10.40 5.26 -11.58
C TRP A 111 -10.93 3.95 -11.00
N ASP A 112 -10.26 3.39 -9.98
CA ASP A 112 -10.70 2.15 -9.36
C ASP A 112 -12.05 2.32 -8.63
N ASP A 113 -12.27 3.48 -8.02
CA ASP A 113 -13.52 3.80 -7.33
C ASP A 113 -13.76 5.31 -7.33
N PHE A 114 -14.68 5.77 -8.18
CA PHE A 114 -15.07 7.17 -8.29
C PHE A 114 -16.03 7.64 -7.18
N SER A 115 -16.61 6.70 -6.42
CA SER A 115 -17.55 7.00 -5.34
C SER A 115 -16.86 7.17 -3.97
N LYS A 116 -15.57 6.83 -3.90
CA LYS A 116 -14.78 6.84 -2.67
C LYS A 116 -13.72 7.95 -2.68
N GLU A 117 -13.66 8.69 -1.58
CA GLU A 117 -12.56 9.61 -1.29
C GLU A 117 -11.23 8.85 -1.16
N SER A 118 -10.12 9.54 -1.40
CA SER A 118 -8.82 8.88 -1.42
C SER A 118 -8.07 9.01 -0.12
N ASP A 119 -7.69 7.87 0.43
CA ASP A 119 -6.82 7.77 1.59
C ASP A 119 -5.37 7.57 1.16
N TYR A 120 -4.43 7.98 2.01
CA TYR A 120 -3.00 7.82 1.76
C TYR A 120 -2.34 7.13 2.95
N TYR A 121 -1.76 5.95 2.71
CA TYR A 121 -1.12 5.15 3.74
C TYR A 121 0.35 4.89 3.39
N GLY A 122 1.27 5.46 4.15
CA GLY A 122 2.71 5.26 3.93
C GLY A 122 3.20 3.88 4.34
N PHE A 123 4.07 3.29 3.53
CA PHE A 123 4.95 2.16 3.90
C PHE A 123 4.26 0.93 4.52
N ARG A 124 3.04 0.61 4.09
CA ARG A 124 2.34 -0.58 4.59
C ARG A 124 3.00 -1.86 4.08
N MET A 125 3.31 -2.78 4.99
CA MET A 125 3.88 -4.10 4.67
C MET A 125 2.88 -5.26 4.85
N GLY A 126 1.79 -5.01 5.58
CA GLY A 126 0.68 -5.92 5.84
C GLY A 126 -0.68 -5.24 5.65
N ARG A 127 -1.72 -6.05 5.42
CA ARG A 127 -3.10 -5.59 5.26
C ARG A 127 -3.80 -5.48 6.59
#